data_AF-A0A4V2J4M3-F1
#
_entry.id   AF-A0A4V2J4M3-F1
#
_cell.length_a   1.000
_cell.length_b   1.000
_cell.length_c   1.000
_cell.angle_alpha   90.00
_cell.angle_beta   90.00
_cell.angle_gamma   90.00
#
_symmetry.space_group_name_H-M   'P 1'
#
loop_
_entity.id
_entity.type
_entity.pdbx_description
1 polymer ?
#
loop_
_entity_poly.entity_id
_entity_poly.type
_entity_poly.pdbx_seq_one_letter_code
_entity_poly.pdbx_strand_id
1 'polypeptide(L)'
;MLQLFQVTKKGETIMKSTMNRELFERLEQAESEQQLTELQQEVTQGGYSSFYQLQEHFHERVRHFTQDEAQHVLALIDKARQLFPVPAKFSPSWQSIWTELEQTTRLKLKVFETIPAGERDGEWQIVMDNPIAIQQTACYPGLTFMEAAYMFGYFRPQLEKNEYIRLQKIQQLIMEFGT
;
A
#
# COMPACT_ATOMS: atom_id res chain seq x y z
N MET A 1 -20.29 -45.45 9.42
CA MET A 1 -21.03 -44.62 10.38
C MET A 1 -20.96 -43.18 9.87
N LEU A 2 -22.10 -42.69 9.37
CA LEU A 2 -22.46 -41.32 8.97
C LEU A 2 -21.69 -40.59 7.82
N GLN A 3 -22.34 -40.57 6.65
CA GLN A 3 -22.37 -39.44 5.71
C GLN A 3 -23.31 -38.33 6.23
N LEU A 4 -23.01 -37.06 5.93
CA LEU A 4 -23.93 -35.94 5.57
C LEU A 4 -23.06 -34.70 5.25
N PHE A 5 -22.85 -34.33 3.96
CA PHE A 5 -23.53 -33.24 3.22
C PHE A 5 -23.51 -31.88 3.99
N GLN A 6 -23.07 -30.72 3.48
CA GLN A 6 -23.22 -30.15 2.14
C GLN A 6 -22.11 -29.14 1.76
N VAL A 7 -21.92 -29.06 0.44
CA VAL A 7 -21.47 -27.94 -0.39
C VAL A 7 -22.06 -26.58 0.08
N THR A 8 -21.19 -25.57 0.26
CA THR A 8 -21.18 -24.26 -0.46
C THR A 8 -20.11 -23.34 0.14
N LYS A 9 -18.98 -23.12 -0.55
CA LYS A 9 -17.97 -22.10 -0.16
C LYS A 9 -17.34 -21.35 -1.34
N LYS A 10 -17.98 -21.35 -2.51
CA LYS A 10 -17.53 -20.55 -3.67
C LYS A 10 -18.30 -19.23 -3.83
N GLY A 11 -19.55 -19.15 -3.36
CA GLY A 11 -20.38 -17.94 -3.47
C GLY A 11 -20.09 -16.85 -2.43
N GLU A 12 -19.85 -17.21 -1.17
CA GLU A 12 -19.59 -16.24 -0.08
C GLU A 12 -18.27 -15.48 -0.25
N THR A 13 -17.23 -16.15 -0.74
CA THR A 13 -15.93 -15.51 -0.99
C THR A 13 -16.00 -14.51 -2.15
N ILE A 14 -16.79 -14.83 -3.19
CA ILE A 14 -16.98 -13.96 -4.36
C ILE A 14 -17.87 -12.76 -4.01
N MET A 15 -18.96 -12.94 -3.27
CA MET A 15 -19.81 -11.81 -2.85
C MET A 15 -19.12 -10.86 -1.87
N LYS A 16 -18.32 -11.39 -0.92
CA LYS A 16 -17.48 -10.53 -0.07
C LYS A 16 -16.49 -9.78 -0.96
N SER A 17 -15.66 -10.46 -1.76
CA SER A 17 -14.70 -9.83 -2.67
C SER A 17 -15.32 -8.77 -3.62
N THR A 18 -16.60 -8.89 -3.98
CA THR A 18 -17.29 -7.97 -4.90
C THR A 18 -17.86 -6.74 -4.17
N MET A 19 -18.48 -6.89 -3.00
CA MET A 19 -18.87 -5.75 -2.12
C MET A 19 -17.63 -4.99 -1.59
N ASN A 20 -16.49 -5.66 -1.45
CA ASN A 20 -15.31 -5.09 -0.82
C ASN A 20 -14.60 -4.03 -1.68
N ARG A 21 -14.59 -4.23 -3.01
CA ARG A 21 -14.09 -3.23 -3.98
C ARG A 21 -15.05 -2.04 -4.10
N GLU A 22 -16.33 -2.28 -3.84
CA GLU A 22 -17.41 -1.31 -3.92
C GLU A 22 -17.21 -0.11 -2.97
N LEU A 23 -16.75 -0.35 -1.73
CA LEU A 23 -16.53 0.73 -0.76
C LEU A 23 -15.45 1.72 -1.23
N PHE A 24 -14.36 1.20 -1.77
CA PHE A 24 -13.28 2.04 -2.30
C PHE A 24 -13.73 2.76 -3.57
N GLU A 25 -14.36 2.07 -4.52
CA GLU A 25 -14.88 2.68 -5.75
C GLU A 25 -15.90 3.79 -5.45
N ARG A 26 -16.77 3.58 -4.44
CA ARG A 26 -17.70 4.60 -3.98
C ARG A 26 -17.00 5.80 -3.36
N LEU A 27 -15.90 5.61 -2.62
CA LEU A 27 -15.09 6.73 -2.13
C LEU A 27 -14.51 7.57 -3.29
N GLU A 28 -14.03 6.88 -4.34
CA GLU A 28 -13.47 7.53 -5.52
C GLU A 28 -14.50 8.36 -6.27
N GLN A 29 -15.68 7.77 -6.47
CA GLN A 29 -16.77 8.35 -7.26
C GLN A 29 -17.67 9.30 -6.46
N ALA A 30 -17.56 9.35 -5.14
CA ALA A 30 -18.39 10.24 -4.33
C ALA A 30 -18.04 11.71 -4.60
N GLU A 31 -19.01 12.43 -5.17
CA GLU A 31 -18.94 13.85 -5.52
C GLU A 31 -19.78 14.73 -4.57
N SER A 32 -20.74 14.13 -3.85
CA SER A 32 -21.65 14.84 -2.95
C SER A 32 -21.43 14.49 -1.47
N GLU A 33 -21.75 15.43 -0.59
CA GLU A 33 -21.72 15.23 0.87
C GLU A 33 -22.64 14.09 1.32
N GLN A 34 -23.77 13.89 0.62
CA GLN A 34 -24.70 12.80 0.93
C GLN A 34 -24.04 11.43 0.69
N GLN A 35 -23.43 11.21 -0.49
CA GLN A 35 -22.74 9.94 -0.80
C GLN A 35 -21.61 9.65 0.19
N LEU A 36 -20.87 10.70 0.57
CA LEU A 36 -19.79 10.62 1.55
C LEU A 36 -20.32 10.24 2.94
N THR A 37 -21.46 10.81 3.35
CA THR A 37 -22.11 10.50 4.62
C THR A 37 -22.62 9.05 4.66
N GLU A 38 -23.27 8.60 3.58
CA GLU A 38 -23.74 7.21 3.46
C GLU A 38 -22.59 6.21 3.53
N LEU A 39 -21.49 6.48 2.81
CA LEU A 39 -20.28 5.66 2.87
C LEU A 39 -19.68 5.62 4.29
N GLN A 40 -19.58 6.78 4.95
CA GLN A 40 -19.04 6.87 6.31
C GLN A 40 -19.86 6.04 7.30
N GLN A 41 -21.20 6.12 7.23
CA GLN A 41 -22.10 5.36 8.08
C GLN A 41 -21.94 3.86 7.85
N GLU A 42 -21.88 3.43 6.59
CA GLU A 42 -21.73 2.03 6.22
C GLU A 42 -20.42 1.42 6.75
N VAL A 43 -19.29 2.11 6.53
CA VAL A 43 -17.98 1.67 7.04
C VAL A 43 -17.98 1.65 8.57
N THR A 44 -18.60 2.65 9.20
CA THR A 44 -18.68 2.72 10.67
C THR A 44 -19.51 1.58 11.26
N GLN A 45 -20.64 1.22 10.63
CA GLN A 45 -21.49 0.11 11.05
C GLN A 45 -20.83 -1.25 10.80
N GLY A 46 -20.11 -1.40 9.69
CA GLY A 46 -19.34 -2.60 9.38
C GLY A 46 -18.08 -2.77 10.24
N GLY A 47 -17.63 -1.72 10.91
CA GLY A 47 -16.56 -1.75 11.90
C GLY A 47 -15.22 -2.19 11.31
N TYR A 48 -14.50 -3.05 12.05
CA TYR A 48 -13.16 -3.51 11.68
C TYR A 48 -13.07 -4.06 10.25
N SER A 49 -14.02 -4.91 9.85
CA SER A 49 -13.92 -5.63 8.58
C SER A 49 -14.04 -4.70 7.37
N SER A 50 -14.99 -3.76 7.40
CA SER A 50 -15.17 -2.78 6.32
C SER A 50 -14.00 -1.80 6.24
N PHE A 51 -13.50 -1.34 7.39
CA PHE A 51 -12.35 -0.44 7.42
C PHE A 51 -11.06 -1.14 6.96
N TYR A 52 -10.82 -2.38 7.40
CA TYR A 52 -9.68 -3.18 6.95
C TYR A 52 -9.66 -3.31 5.42
N GLN A 53 -10.80 -3.59 4.80
CA GLN A 53 -10.88 -3.72 3.35
C GLN A 53 -10.61 -2.39 2.64
N LEU A 54 -11.19 -1.29 3.13
CA LEU A 54 -10.90 0.04 2.60
C LEU A 54 -9.40 0.35 2.66
N GLN A 55 -8.76 0.02 3.78
CA GLN A 55 -7.33 0.18 3.99
C GLN A 55 -6.49 -0.68 3.02
N GLU A 56 -6.83 -1.95 2.83
CA GLU A 56 -6.13 -2.82 1.87
C GLU A 56 -6.21 -2.26 0.45
N HIS A 57 -7.37 -1.74 0.04
CA HIS A 57 -7.51 -1.07 -1.24
C HIS A 57 -6.66 0.21 -1.36
N PHE A 58 -6.47 0.95 -0.27
CA PHE A 58 -5.51 2.06 -0.23
C PHE A 58 -4.07 1.57 -0.42
N HIS A 59 -3.64 0.51 0.27
CA HIS A 59 -2.29 -0.05 0.09
C HIS A 59 -2.06 -0.50 -1.35
N GLU A 60 -3.02 -1.23 -1.92
CA GLU A 60 -2.97 -1.65 -3.33
C GLU A 60 -2.92 -0.45 -4.28
N ARG A 61 -3.70 0.60 -4.03
CA ARG A 61 -3.65 1.82 -4.83
C ARG A 61 -2.31 2.54 -4.72
N VAL A 62 -1.77 2.66 -3.50
CA VAL A 62 -0.45 3.28 -3.24
C VAL A 62 0.67 2.49 -3.92
N ARG A 63 0.58 1.16 -3.91
CA ARG A 63 1.53 0.26 -4.58
C ARG A 63 1.55 0.46 -6.09
N HIS A 64 0.38 0.62 -6.71
CA HIS A 64 0.26 0.55 -8.17
C HIS A 64 0.15 1.90 -8.89
N PHE A 65 -0.10 3.02 -8.19
CA PHE A 65 -0.28 4.31 -8.88
C PHE A 65 0.94 4.72 -9.71
N THR A 66 0.65 5.33 -10.85
CA THR A 66 1.58 5.98 -11.78
C THR A 66 1.79 7.45 -11.43
N GLN A 67 2.86 8.06 -11.92
CA GLN A 67 3.23 9.44 -11.55
C GLN A 67 2.09 10.46 -11.73
N ASP A 68 1.30 10.31 -12.80
CA ASP A 68 0.14 11.12 -13.16
C ASP A 68 -1.07 10.91 -12.23
N GLU A 69 -1.22 9.72 -11.65
CA GLU A 69 -2.27 9.41 -10.67
C GLU A 69 -1.93 9.88 -9.24
N ALA A 70 -0.67 10.25 -8.97
CA ALA A 70 -0.19 10.50 -7.61
C ALA A 70 -1.00 11.58 -6.86
N GLN A 71 -1.36 12.67 -7.53
CA GLN A 71 -2.16 13.74 -6.93
C GLN A 71 -3.58 13.29 -6.61
N HIS A 72 -4.16 12.45 -7.47
CA HIS A 72 -5.47 11.87 -7.24
C HIS A 72 -5.45 10.93 -6.02
N VAL A 73 -4.42 10.07 -5.90
CA VAL A 73 -4.25 9.18 -4.73
C VAL A 73 -4.08 9.98 -3.44
N LEU A 74 -3.28 11.05 -3.46
CA LEU A 74 -3.16 11.98 -2.32
C LEU A 74 -4.51 12.56 -1.90
N ALA A 75 -5.31 13.01 -2.87
CA ALA A 75 -6.64 13.56 -2.61
C ALA A 75 -7.61 12.50 -2.03
N LEU A 76 -7.53 11.25 -2.49
CA LEU A 76 -8.32 10.14 -1.93
C LEU A 76 -7.93 9.84 -0.47
N ILE A 77 -6.63 9.84 -0.16
CA ILE A 77 -6.15 9.65 1.22
C ILE A 77 -6.69 10.77 2.11
N ASP A 78 -6.66 12.03 1.65
CA ASP A 78 -7.20 13.15 2.41
C ASP A 78 -8.72 13.06 2.60
N LYS A 79 -9.45 12.70 1.53
CA LYS A 79 -10.90 12.44 1.59
C LYS A 79 -11.22 11.35 2.63
N ALA A 80 -10.52 10.22 2.62
CA ALA A 80 -10.70 9.15 3.61
C ALA A 80 -10.35 9.59 5.03
N ARG A 81 -9.29 10.38 5.20
CA ARG A 81 -8.89 10.96 6.50
C ARG A 81 -9.98 11.87 7.07
N GLN A 82 -10.64 12.68 6.24
CA GLN A 82 -11.75 13.53 6.66
C GLN A 82 -12.96 12.71 7.11
N LEU A 83 -13.28 11.62 6.39
CA LEU A 83 -14.36 10.70 6.77
C LEU A 83 -14.05 9.90 8.03
N PHE A 84 -12.80 9.47 8.21
CA PHE A 84 -12.39 8.60 9.30
C PHE A 84 -11.20 9.20 10.05
N PRO A 85 -11.39 10.31 10.79
CA PRO A 85 -10.29 11.05 11.41
C PRO A 85 -9.63 10.31 12.58
N VAL A 86 -10.30 9.31 13.15
CA VAL A 86 -9.79 8.50 14.26
C VAL A 86 -9.84 7.01 13.90
N PRO A 87 -8.94 6.54 13.00
CA PRO A 87 -8.92 5.15 12.54
C PRO A 87 -8.67 4.14 13.69
N ALA A 88 -8.04 4.59 14.77
CA ALA A 88 -7.86 3.83 16.01
C ALA A 88 -9.17 3.29 16.63
N LYS A 89 -10.33 3.88 16.29
CA LYS A 89 -11.65 3.38 16.71
C LYS A 89 -12.00 2.02 16.10
N PHE A 90 -11.45 1.70 14.93
CA PHE A 90 -11.66 0.40 14.27
C PHE A 90 -10.59 -0.62 14.69
N SER A 91 -9.34 -0.19 14.81
CA SER A 91 -8.24 -0.96 15.40
C SER A 91 -7.14 -0.02 15.89
N PRO A 92 -6.58 -0.20 17.11
CA PRO A 92 -5.45 0.59 17.61
C PRO A 92 -4.23 0.59 16.67
N SER A 93 -4.01 -0.50 15.94
CA SER A 93 -2.90 -0.62 14.97
C SER A 93 -2.97 0.39 13.81
N TRP A 94 -4.13 1.01 13.58
CA TRP A 94 -4.34 1.94 12.47
C TRP A 94 -4.26 3.41 12.87
N GLN A 95 -3.79 3.72 14.09
CA GLN A 95 -3.71 5.10 14.56
C GLN A 95 -3.00 6.05 13.58
N SER A 96 -1.96 5.57 12.89
CA SER A 96 -1.13 6.37 12.00
C SER A 96 -1.36 6.08 10.51
N ILE A 97 -2.36 5.26 10.16
CA ILE A 97 -2.50 4.70 8.80
C ILE A 97 -2.57 5.76 7.70
N TRP A 98 -3.32 6.84 7.91
CA TRP A 98 -3.42 7.91 6.93
C TRP A 98 -2.12 8.68 6.74
N THR A 99 -1.34 8.82 7.81
CA THR A 99 -0.02 9.46 7.75
C THR A 99 0.97 8.56 7.01
N GLU A 100 0.96 7.26 7.30
CA GLU A 100 1.81 6.26 6.66
C GLU A 100 1.55 6.16 5.14
N LEU A 101 0.28 6.10 4.74
CA LEU A 101 -0.13 6.07 3.33
C LEU A 101 0.28 7.36 2.60
N GLU A 102 0.06 8.53 3.22
CA GLU A 102 0.46 9.81 2.64
C GLU A 102 1.99 9.89 2.46
N GLN A 103 2.76 9.55 3.50
CA GLN A 103 4.22 9.57 3.45
C GLN A 103 4.77 8.63 2.37
N THR A 104 4.26 7.41 2.32
CA THR A 104 4.62 6.42 1.29
C THR A 104 4.33 6.96 -0.11
N THR A 105 3.16 7.55 -0.31
CA THR A 105 2.74 8.13 -1.60
C THR A 105 3.65 9.29 -2.02
N ARG A 106 3.96 10.22 -1.11
CA ARG A 106 4.83 11.37 -1.39
C ARG A 106 6.27 10.93 -1.69
N LEU A 107 6.79 9.94 -0.96
CA LEU A 107 8.14 9.43 -1.20
C LEU A 107 8.23 8.66 -2.51
N LYS A 108 7.23 7.85 -2.86
CA LYS A 108 7.16 7.20 -4.18
C LYS A 108 7.06 8.23 -5.30
N LEU A 109 6.26 9.29 -5.14
CA LEU A 109 6.22 10.41 -6.09
C LEU A 109 7.59 11.09 -6.25
N LYS A 110 8.30 11.35 -5.14
CA LYS A 110 9.66 11.89 -5.20
C LYS A 110 10.61 10.99 -5.99
N VAL A 111 10.48 9.66 -5.90
CA VAL A 111 11.26 8.71 -6.70
C VAL A 111 10.95 8.86 -8.19
N PHE A 112 9.67 8.97 -8.56
CA PHE A 112 9.27 9.26 -9.95
C PHE A 112 9.88 10.57 -10.45
N GLU A 113 9.84 11.64 -9.66
CA GLU A 113 10.38 12.95 -10.03
C GLU A 113 11.92 12.95 -10.15
N THR A 114 12.59 12.10 -9.37
CA THR A 114 14.06 12.00 -9.35
C THR A 114 14.59 11.19 -10.54
N ILE A 115 13.89 10.13 -10.95
CA ILE A 115 14.37 9.19 -11.97
C ILE A 115 13.57 9.39 -13.27
N PRO A 116 14.21 9.87 -14.36
CA PRO A 116 13.54 10.12 -15.64
C PRO A 116 12.83 8.90 -16.18
N ALA A 117 11.71 9.10 -16.88
CA ALA A 117 10.90 8.00 -17.41
C ALA A 117 11.70 7.01 -18.27
N GLY A 118 12.61 7.50 -19.11
CA GLY A 118 13.47 6.67 -19.96
C GLY A 118 14.52 5.84 -19.23
N GLU A 119 14.71 6.05 -17.92
CA GLU A 119 15.69 5.32 -17.10
C GLU A 119 15.04 4.28 -16.19
N ARG A 120 13.71 4.15 -16.19
CA ARG A 120 12.98 3.31 -15.23
C ARG A 120 12.98 1.83 -15.59
N ASP A 121 13.19 1.46 -16.85
CA ASP A 121 13.18 0.06 -17.28
C ASP A 121 14.34 -0.74 -16.68
N GLY A 122 14.14 -2.05 -16.55
CA GLY A 122 15.13 -3.00 -16.03
C GLY A 122 14.92 -3.35 -14.56
N GLU A 123 15.94 -3.97 -13.97
CA GLU A 123 15.89 -4.46 -12.60
C GLU A 123 16.36 -3.41 -11.60
N TRP A 124 15.66 -3.33 -10.48
CA TRP A 124 15.94 -2.46 -9.35
C TRP A 124 16.08 -3.27 -8.06
N GLN A 125 16.73 -2.65 -7.08
CA GLN A 125 16.82 -3.21 -5.74
C GLN A 125 16.71 -2.14 -4.65
N ILE A 126 16.26 -2.58 -3.48
CA ILE A 126 16.35 -1.83 -2.22
C ILE A 126 17.42 -2.45 -1.35
N VAL A 127 18.34 -1.61 -0.85
CA VAL A 127 19.34 -2.00 0.16
C VAL A 127 19.14 -1.16 1.40
N MET A 128 18.97 -1.82 2.54
CA MET A 128 18.85 -1.21 3.86
C MET A 128 19.93 -1.73 4.78
N ASP A 129 20.58 -0.81 5.48
CA ASP A 129 21.77 -1.15 6.25
C ASP A 129 22.02 -0.13 7.37
N ASN A 130 22.79 -0.55 8.37
CA ASN A 130 23.26 0.30 9.46
C ASN A 130 24.77 0.14 9.59
N PRO A 131 25.57 1.11 9.11
CA PRO A 131 27.01 0.95 9.00
C PRO A 131 27.72 0.90 10.37
N ILE A 132 27.00 1.21 11.45
CA ILE A 132 27.53 1.25 12.81
C ILE A 132 27.10 0.01 13.62
N ALA A 133 26.03 -0.68 13.22
CA ALA A 133 25.57 -1.89 13.87
C ALA A 133 26.19 -3.13 13.22
N ILE A 134 26.49 -4.14 14.02
CA ILE A 134 26.87 -5.47 13.52
C ILE A 134 25.56 -6.24 13.25
N GLN A 135 24.83 -5.84 12.22
CA GLN A 135 23.58 -6.47 11.80
C GLN A 135 23.64 -6.90 10.34
N GLN A 136 22.74 -7.79 9.94
CA GLN A 136 22.63 -8.20 8.54
C GLN A 136 22.05 -7.05 7.71
N THR A 137 22.69 -6.76 6.57
CA THR A 137 22.13 -5.88 5.55
C THR A 137 20.92 -6.53 4.90
N ALA A 138 19.79 -5.82 4.84
CA ALA A 138 18.60 -6.27 4.13
C ALA A 138 18.68 -5.85 2.65
N CYS A 139 18.46 -6.79 1.75
CA CYS A 139 18.44 -6.55 0.31
C CYS A 139 17.18 -7.16 -0.31
N TYR A 140 16.51 -6.37 -1.14
CA TYR A 140 15.35 -6.77 -1.94
C TYR A 140 15.72 -6.62 -3.43
N PRO A 141 16.31 -7.65 -4.06
CA PRO A 141 16.69 -7.63 -5.47
C PRO A 141 15.51 -7.99 -6.40
N GLY A 142 15.71 -7.90 -7.72
CA GLY A 142 14.73 -8.40 -8.69
C GLY A 142 13.45 -7.56 -8.82
N LEU A 143 13.46 -6.30 -8.40
CA LEU A 143 12.27 -5.46 -8.40
C LEU A 143 12.10 -4.74 -9.75
N THR A 144 10.85 -4.53 -10.17
CA THR A 144 10.55 -3.49 -11.15
C THR A 144 10.73 -2.10 -10.52
N PHE A 145 10.85 -1.06 -11.35
CA PHE A 145 10.90 0.32 -10.84
C PHE A 145 9.69 0.68 -9.97
N MET A 146 8.49 0.25 -10.37
CA MET A 146 7.25 0.53 -9.65
C MET A 146 7.27 -0.06 -8.24
N GLU A 147 7.70 -1.32 -8.12
CA GLU A 147 7.83 -2.00 -6.84
C GLU A 147 8.93 -1.38 -5.98
N ALA A 148 10.10 -1.08 -6.56
CA ALA A 148 11.21 -0.49 -5.84
C ALA A 148 10.87 0.94 -5.36
N ALA A 149 10.17 1.74 -6.16
CA ALA A 149 9.70 3.07 -5.75
C ALA A 149 8.68 3.00 -4.61
N TYR A 150 7.76 2.02 -4.65
CA TYR A 150 6.83 1.74 -3.55
C TYR A 150 7.57 1.32 -2.27
N MET A 151 8.46 0.33 -2.36
CA MET A 151 9.22 -0.19 -1.22
C MET A 151 10.12 0.89 -0.61
N PHE A 152 10.74 1.74 -1.44
CA PHE A 152 11.48 2.90 -0.96
C PHE A 152 10.59 3.82 -0.12
N GLY A 153 9.40 4.16 -0.63
CA GLY A 153 8.44 4.99 0.08
C GLY A 153 7.94 4.36 1.38
N TYR A 154 7.73 3.05 1.38
CA TYR A 154 7.24 2.28 2.52
C TYR A 154 8.29 2.18 3.64
N PHE A 155 9.54 1.83 3.32
CA PHE A 155 10.58 1.60 4.32
C PHE A 155 11.26 2.88 4.81
N ARG A 156 11.37 3.92 3.97
CA ARG A 156 12.13 5.13 4.33
C ARG A 156 11.69 5.80 5.64
N PRO A 157 10.38 5.90 5.97
CA PRO A 157 9.93 6.44 7.26
C PRO A 157 10.24 5.56 8.46
N GLN A 158 10.48 4.26 8.24
CA GLN A 158 10.67 3.25 9.29
C GLN A 158 12.14 3.10 9.71
N LEU A 159 13.07 3.80 9.04
CA LEU A 159 14.49 3.72 9.35
C LEU A 159 14.79 4.19 10.77
N GLU A 160 15.52 3.38 11.52
CA GLU A 160 16.04 3.73 12.82
C GLU A 160 17.26 4.67 12.71
N LYS A 161 17.79 5.08 13.87
CA LYS A 161 18.96 5.97 13.92
C LYS A 161 20.17 5.30 13.26
N ASN A 162 20.82 6.06 12.37
CA ASN A 162 21.98 5.64 11.57
C ASN A 162 21.68 4.60 10.48
N GLU A 163 20.43 4.17 10.32
CA GLU A 163 20.05 3.35 9.17
C GLU A 163 19.93 4.20 7.91
N TYR A 164 20.23 3.58 6.78
CA TYR A 164 20.02 4.18 5.47
C TYR A 164 19.29 3.21 4.55
N ILE A 165 18.62 3.78 3.54
CA ILE A 165 18.00 3.04 2.44
C ILE A 165 18.58 3.55 1.12
N ARG A 166 18.89 2.63 0.21
CA ARG A 166 19.31 2.90 -1.16
C ARG A 166 18.30 2.27 -2.12
N LEU A 167 17.91 3.04 -3.12
CA LEU A 167 17.25 2.56 -4.32
C LEU A 167 18.28 2.52 -5.44
N GLN A 168 18.49 1.36 -6.05
CA GLN A 168 19.56 1.17 -7.05
C GLN A 168 19.03 0.44 -8.28
N LYS A 169 19.44 0.91 -9.46
CA LYS A 169 19.23 0.21 -10.73
C LYS A 169 20.38 -0.76 -10.98
N ILE A 170 20.05 -2.01 -11.30
CA ILE A 170 21.03 -3.01 -11.69
C ILE A 170 21.36 -2.84 -13.18
N GLN A 171 22.63 -2.57 -13.46
CA GLN A 171 23.13 -2.46 -14.83
C GLN A 171 23.69 -3.79 -15.33
N GLN A 172 24.35 -4.55 -14.45
CA GLN A 172 24.99 -5.83 -14.75
C GLN A 172 24.84 -6.74 -13.53
N LEU A 173 24.52 -8.01 -13.76
CA LEU A 173 24.36 -9.04 -12.74
C LEU A 173 25.17 -10.28 -13.13
N ILE A 174 25.97 -10.78 -12.19
CA ILE A 174 26.61 -12.10 -12.26
C ILE A 174 25.96 -12.96 -11.19
N MET A 175 25.44 -14.13 -11.57
CA MET A 175 24.80 -15.08 -10.67
C MET A 175 25.37 -16.47 -10.91
N GLU A 176 25.86 -17.10 -9.84
CA GLU A 176 26.37 -18.46 -9.83
C GLU A 176 25.77 -19.20 -8.64
N PHE A 177 25.53 -20.51 -8.78
CA PHE A 177 24.99 -21.35 -7.72
C PHE A 177 26.10 -22.24 -7.15
N GLY A 178 26.13 -22.39 -5.82
CA GLY A 178 27.04 -23.33 -5.18
C GLY A 178 26.68 -24.77 -5.52
N THR A 179 27.70 -25.59 -5.82
CA THR A 179 27.59 -27.05 -5.99
C THR A 179 27.83 -27.79 -4.69
#